data_AF-A0A643BY73-F1
#
_entry.id   AF-A0A643BY73-F1
#
_cell.length_a   1.000
_cell.length_b   1.000
_cell.length_c   1.000
_cell.angle_alpha   90.00
_cell.angle_beta   90.00
_cell.angle_gamma   90.00
#
_symmetry.space_group_name_H-M   'P 1'
#
loop_
_entity.id
_entity.type
_entity.pdbx_description
1 polymer ?
#
loop_
_entity_poly.entity_id
_entity_poly.type
_entity_poly.pdbx_seq_one_letter_code
_entity_poly.pdbx_strand_id
1 'polypeptide(L)'
;MNAPPAFESFLLFEGEKKITINKDTKVPNACLFTINKEDHTLGNIIKSPQEAFTNAITDLISELSLLEERFRVAIKDKQEGIE
;
A
#
# COMPACT_ATOMS: atom_id res chain seq x y z
N MET A 1 6.86 -9.78 -23.94
CA MET A 1 6.74 -9.42 -22.50
C MET A 1 5.25 -9.23 -22.24
N ASN A 2 4.67 -9.92 -21.26
CA ASN A 2 3.21 -9.95 -21.00
C ASN A 2 2.84 -9.21 -19.71
N ALA A 3 3.68 -8.26 -19.28
CA ALA A 3 3.42 -7.45 -18.09
C ALA A 3 2.53 -6.25 -18.47
N PRO A 4 1.50 -5.95 -17.68
CA PRO A 4 0.73 -4.73 -17.87
C PRO A 4 1.59 -3.49 -17.59
N PRO A 5 1.31 -2.35 -18.24
CA PRO A 5 2.00 -1.11 -17.97
C PRO A 5 1.67 -0.55 -16.58
N ALA A 6 2.65 0.09 -15.93
CA ALA A 6 2.52 0.54 -14.54
C ALA A 6 1.34 1.49 -14.28
N PHE A 7 0.95 2.32 -15.27
CA PHE A 7 -0.15 3.28 -15.12
C PHE A 7 -1.52 2.61 -14.93
N GLU A 8 -1.68 1.34 -15.31
CA GLU A 8 -2.92 0.59 -15.13
C GLU A 8 -3.32 0.40 -13.67
N SER A 9 -2.37 0.55 -12.75
CA SER A 9 -2.61 0.42 -11.31
C SER A 9 -3.47 1.56 -10.73
N PHE A 10 -3.39 2.77 -11.30
CA PHE A 10 -4.05 3.96 -10.78
C PHE A 10 -4.98 4.65 -11.79
N LEU A 11 -4.77 4.43 -13.10
CA LEU A 11 -5.59 5.02 -14.15
C LEU A 11 -6.87 4.20 -14.35
N LEU A 12 -8.02 4.87 -14.35
CA LEU A 12 -9.29 4.28 -14.77
C LEU A 12 -9.42 4.34 -16.29
N PHE A 13 -9.86 3.22 -16.87
CA PHE A 13 -10.19 3.17 -18.29
C PHE A 13 -11.60 3.67 -18.58
N GLU A 14 -11.88 3.92 -19.86
CA GLU A 14 -13.21 4.32 -20.30
C GLU A 14 -14.24 3.24 -19.93
N GLY A 15 -15.31 3.65 -19.23
CA GLY A 15 -16.33 2.74 -18.71
C GLY A 15 -16.08 2.20 -17.30
N GLU A 16 -14.86 2.32 -16.76
CA GLU A 16 -14.57 1.97 -15.37
C GLU A 16 -15.03 3.06 -14.40
N LYS A 17 -15.76 2.66 -13.36
CA LYS A 17 -16.17 3.58 -12.29
C LYS A 17 -15.17 3.53 -11.14
N LYS A 18 -14.78 4.68 -10.59
CA LYS A 18 -13.92 4.75 -9.41
C LYS A 18 -14.58 4.07 -8.21
N ILE A 19 -15.86 4.32 -7.99
CA ILE A 19 -16.63 3.80 -6.85
C ILE A 19 -17.95 3.23 -7.37
N THR A 20 -18.29 2.03 -6.91
CA THR A 20 -19.60 1.40 -7.10
C THR A 20 -20.21 1.07 -5.74
N ILE A 21 -21.49 1.34 -5.58
CA ILE A 21 -22.22 1.13 -4.31
C ILE A 21 -23.35 0.12 -4.58
N ASN A 22 -23.36 -0.96 -3.82
CA ASN A 22 -24.40 -1.99 -3.88
C ASN A 22 -25.05 -2.12 -2.50
N LYS A 23 -26.38 -2.06 -2.41
CA LYS A 23 -27.08 -2.32 -1.14
C LYS A 23 -26.91 -3.78 -0.75
N ASP A 24 -26.65 -4.05 0.53
CA ASP A 24 -26.61 -5.41 1.03
C ASP A 24 -28.05 -5.94 1.16
N THR A 25 -28.31 -7.10 0.56
CA THR A 25 -29.62 -7.76 0.61
C THR A 25 -29.73 -8.74 1.78
N LYS A 26 -28.63 -9.05 2.46
CA LYS A 26 -28.57 -10.01 3.58
C LYS A 26 -28.85 -9.36 4.93
N VAL A 27 -28.45 -8.10 5.11
CA VAL A 27 -28.59 -7.35 6.37
C VAL A 27 -29.18 -5.96 6.14
N PRO A 28 -30.12 -5.50 6.99
CA PRO A 28 -30.72 -4.18 6.85
C PRO A 28 -29.68 -3.09 7.13
N ASN A 29 -29.85 -1.93 6.47
CA ASN A 29 -28.99 -0.75 6.62
C ASN A 29 -27.50 -0.99 6.30
N ALA A 30 -27.18 -1.99 5.48
CA ALA A 30 -25.82 -2.26 5.03
C ALA A 30 -25.67 -2.06 3.52
N CYS A 31 -24.45 -1.75 3.10
CA CYS A 31 -24.07 -1.63 1.70
C CYS A 31 -22.60 -2.00 1.50
N LEU A 32 -22.29 -2.46 0.30
CA LEU A 32 -20.97 -2.85 -0.14
C LEU A 32 -20.45 -1.82 -1.15
N PHE A 33 -19.31 -1.23 -0.81
CA PHE A 33 -18.58 -0.32 -1.68
C PHE A 33 -17.45 -1.07 -2.39
N THR A 34 -17.33 -0.87 -3.69
CA THR A 34 -16.19 -1.32 -4.50
C THR A 34 -15.46 -0.10 -5.01
N ILE A 35 -14.19 0.04 -4.68
CA ILE A 35 -13.35 1.15 -5.12
C ILE A 35 -12.26 0.59 -6.04
N ASN A 36 -12.23 1.05 -7.28
CA ASN A 36 -11.29 0.59 -8.29
C ASN A 36 -10.00 1.43 -8.26
N LYS A 37 -8.88 0.78 -8.61
CA LYS A 37 -7.57 1.44 -8.76
C LYS A 37 -7.14 2.17 -7.48
N GLU A 38 -7.44 1.58 -6.34
CA GLU A 38 -7.03 2.00 -5.00
C GLU A 38 -6.53 0.75 -4.27
N ASP A 39 -5.72 0.95 -3.24
CA ASP A 39 -5.12 -0.13 -2.48
C ASP A 39 -5.55 -0.07 -0.99
N HIS A 40 -4.88 -0.88 -0.19
CA HIS A 40 -5.15 -0.97 1.23
C HIS A 40 -4.85 0.33 1.99
N THR A 41 -4.08 1.26 1.44
CA THR A 41 -3.79 2.56 2.08
C THR A 41 -5.09 3.32 2.32
N LEU A 42 -5.89 3.50 1.26
CA LEU A 42 -7.20 4.15 1.37
C LEU A 42 -8.19 3.31 2.17
N GLY A 43 -8.18 1.99 1.96
CA GLY A 43 -9.06 1.06 2.66
C GLY A 43 -8.90 1.10 4.18
N ASN A 44 -7.64 1.13 4.66
CA ASN A 44 -7.34 1.19 6.09
C ASN A 44 -7.78 2.52 6.70
N ILE A 45 -7.58 3.65 6.00
CA ILE A 45 -8.02 4.97 6.47
C ILE A 45 -9.55 5.00 6.65
N ILE A 46 -10.30 4.44 5.70
CA ILE A 46 -11.77 4.42 5.74
C ILE A 46 -12.29 3.45 6.81
N LYS A 47 -11.65 2.27 6.95
CA LYS A 47 -12.08 1.24 7.89
C LYS A 47 -11.77 1.59 9.34
N SER A 48 -10.54 2.04 9.62
CA SER A 48 -10.05 2.32 10.97
C SER A 48 -8.81 3.22 10.91
N PRO A 49 -8.92 4.50 11.28
CA PRO A 49 -7.77 5.40 11.35
C PRO A 49 -6.62 4.87 12.21
N GLN A 50 -6.92 4.06 13.23
CA GLN A 50 -5.92 3.39 14.06
C GLN A 50 -5.13 2.33 13.29
N GLU A 51 -5.78 1.52 12.44
CA GLU A 51 -5.09 0.54 11.60
C GLU A 51 -4.16 1.23 10.59
N ALA A 52 -4.60 2.34 9.99
CA ALA A 52 -3.76 3.15 9.10
C ALA A 52 -2.51 3.67 9.83
N PHE A 53 -2.67 4.17 11.06
CA PHE A 53 -1.55 4.66 11.87
C PHE A 53 -0.57 3.54 12.26
N THR A 54 -1.08 2.36 12.66
CA THR A 54 -0.24 1.19 12.99
C THR A 54 0.55 0.70 11.78
N ASN A 55 -0.06 0.65 10.59
CA ASN A 55 0.63 0.23 9.37
C ASN A 55 1.73 1.22 8.99
N ALA A 56 1.45 2.53 9.06
CA ALA A 56 2.45 3.57 8.80
C ALA A 56 3.67 3.48 9.75
N ILE A 57 3.45 3.19 11.04
CA ILE A 57 4.55 2.97 12.00
C ILE A 57 5.34 1.71 11.63
N THR A 58 4.67 0.63 11.25
CA THR A 58 5.32 -0.64 10.91
C THR A 58 6.21 -0.50 9.67
N ASP A 59 5.75 0.23 8.65
CA ASP A 59 6.54 0.53 7.45
C ASP A 59 7.77 1.37 7.82
N LEU A 60 7.61 2.42 8.63
CA LEU A 60 8.72 3.26 9.08
C LEU A 60 9.78 2.46 9.86
N ILE A 61 9.36 1.56 10.75
CA ILE A 61 10.28 0.69 11.50
C ILE A 61 11.06 -0.21 10.54
N SER A 62 10.39 -0.75 9.52
CA SER A 62 11.01 -1.62 8.53
C SER A 62 12.04 -0.88 7.68
N GLU A 63 11.73 0.34 7.25
CA GLU A 63 12.66 1.21 6.51
C GLU A 63 13.89 1.59 7.34
N LEU A 64 13.70 1.96 8.60
CA LEU A 64 14.80 2.27 9.51
C LEU A 64 15.69 1.06 9.79
N SER A 65 15.08 -0.13 9.93
CA SER A 65 15.82 -1.38 10.13
C SER A 65 16.68 -1.71 8.91
N LEU A 66 16.13 -1.57 7.70
CA LEU A 66 16.88 -1.77 6.46
C LEU A 66 18.00 -0.73 6.30
N LEU A 67 17.75 0.52 6.69
CA LEU A 67 18.76 1.57 6.68
C LEU A 67 19.92 1.24 7.64
N GLU A 68 19.61 0.78 8.85
CA GLU A 68 20.64 0.37 9.82
C GLU A 68 21.51 -0.77 9.27
N GLU A 69 20.89 -1.79 8.69
CA GLU A 69 21.60 -2.92 8.11
C GLU A 69 22.55 -2.47 6.99
N ARG A 70 22.05 -1.66 6.05
CA ARG A 70 22.86 -1.10 4.96
C ARG A 70 24.00 -0.22 5.46
N PHE A 71 23.73 0.59 6.49
CA PHE A 71 24.76 1.43 7.09
C PHE A 71 25.88 0.58 7.71
N ARG A 72 25.52 -0.48 8.42
CA ARG A 72 26.49 -1.41 9.03
C ARG A 72 27.37 -2.09 7.99
N VAL A 73 26.78 -2.53 6.87
CA VAL A 73 27.52 -3.11 5.73
C VAL A 73 28.50 -2.08 5.16
N ALA A 74 28.05 -0.86 4.87
CA ALA A 74 28.91 0.19 4.31
C ALA A 74 30.10 0.56 5.22
N ILE A 75 29.91 0.56 6.54
CA ILE A 75 31.01 0.78 7.49
C ILE A 75 32.01 -0.36 7.45
N LYS A 76 31.54 -1.61 7.36
CA LYS A 76 32.40 -2.79 7.29
C LYS A 76 33.22 -2.78 5.99
N ASP A 77 32.60 -2.51 4.85
CA ASP A 77 33.28 -2.45 3.55
C ASP A 77 34.40 -1.40 3.56
N LYS A 78 34.13 -0.23 4.16
CA LYS A 78 35.12 0.84 4.34
C LYS A 78 36.28 0.43 5.27
N GLN A 79 36.03 -0.38 6.29
CA GLN A 79 37.07 -0.88 7.21
C GLN A 79 37.93 -1.97 6.56
N GLU A 80 37.35 -2.79 5.69
CA GLU A 80 38.04 -3.87 4.99
C GLU A 80 38.83 -3.39 3.75
N GLY A 81 38.74 -2.11 3.39
CA GLY A 81 39.54 -1.48 2.33
C GLY A 81 39.18 -1.97 0.92
N ILE A 82 37.97 -2.49 0.75
CA ILE A 82 37.43 -2.92 -0.54
C ILE A 82 36.84 -1.67 -1.21
N GLU A 83 37.66 -0.96 -2.01
CA GLU A 83 37.14 -0.04 -3.05
C GLU A 83 36.58 -0.82 -4.23
#